data_AF-A0A1S1TVR9-F1
#
_entry.id   AF-A0A1S1TVR9-F1
#
_cell.length_a   1.000
_cell.length_b   1.000
_cell.length_c   1.000
_cell.angle_alpha   90.00
_cell.angle_beta   90.00
_cell.angle_gamma   90.00
#
_symmetry.space_group_name_H-M   'P 1'
#
loop_
_entity.id
_entity.type
_entity.pdbx_description
1 polymer ?
#
loop_
_entity_poly.entity_id
_entity_poly.type
_entity_poly.pdbx_seq_one_letter_code
_entity_poly.pdbx_strand_id
1 'polypeptide(L)'
;MADALVLLISALVLAGALALIVFALRWRRKRRKRRGNPDPTHDYTARIDWSRSRQAINYSSFVFMDVDGDGRFGEADRPIGGIVVRVFDGKGAFVASARTNSSGFANFPMSTRKRWASLRVPGTYRFSVSVPQGWLVSTGNENQSLRLIELPGSPAGLVGEALPAMVGLIPGRSLRGIVPAAAQATLSLLGKGEVLETRPLAPGSFRIDLPAGADTLEISGPGLERRLALSPYPTDLGELRPDAIDGEAPLSRIGFDDVTALVFKKVPSGHAGLEWRNINAIARNYVNDCEGYLNGNVSGNHTAYTSSGHPAEFRSATPFGFHSVMLAAAWLRSEGEVALIESWLGDELVAYDEVVLSALAPVHYAPMLKAVTRVRVSTRHYWQLVLDDLVLAR
;
A
#
# COMPACT_ATOMS: atom_id res chain seq x y z
N MET A 1 -55.25 0.92 22.09
CA MET A 1 -54.42 1.80 21.22
C MET A 1 -54.03 3.11 21.90
N ALA A 2 -54.89 3.74 22.72
CA ALA A 2 -54.57 4.97 23.42
C ALA A 2 -53.41 4.84 24.45
N ASP A 3 -53.37 3.77 25.24
CA ASP A 3 -52.33 3.60 26.27
C ASP A 3 -50.92 3.40 25.70
N ALA A 4 -50.81 2.71 24.57
CA ALA A 4 -49.54 2.52 23.87
C ALA A 4 -48.99 3.85 23.31
N LEU A 5 -49.87 4.73 22.85
CA LEU A 5 -49.50 6.06 22.34
C LEU A 5 -49.03 6.98 23.48
N VAL A 6 -49.69 6.94 24.64
CA VAL A 6 -49.31 7.71 25.83
C VAL A 6 -47.96 7.26 26.39
N LEU A 7 -47.71 5.95 26.42
CA LEU A 7 -46.41 5.39 26.81
C LEU A 7 -45.29 5.79 25.85
N LEU A 8 -45.55 5.76 24.53
CA LEU A 8 -44.59 6.18 23.51
C LEU A 8 -44.25 7.68 23.64
N ILE A 9 -45.25 8.54 23.79
CA ILE A 9 -45.06 9.99 23.96
C ILE A 9 -44.29 10.28 25.25
N SER A 10 -44.63 9.61 26.35
CA SER A 10 -43.92 9.77 27.64
C SER A 10 -42.46 9.34 27.54
N ALA A 11 -42.17 8.23 26.85
CA ALA A 11 -40.82 7.77 26.59
C ALA A 11 -40.01 8.77 25.74
N LEU A 12 -40.62 9.36 24.70
CA LEU A 12 -39.98 10.37 23.86
C LEU A 12 -39.68 11.67 24.63
N VAL A 13 -40.59 12.12 25.49
CA VAL A 13 -40.39 13.30 26.34
C VAL A 13 -39.26 13.06 27.36
N LEU A 14 -39.25 11.89 28.01
CA LEU A 14 -38.18 11.51 28.93
C LEU A 14 -36.82 11.41 28.22
N ALA A 15 -36.78 10.80 27.03
CA ALA A 15 -35.57 10.72 26.22
C ALA A 15 -35.08 12.12 25.78
N GLY A 16 -35.98 13.00 25.38
CA GLY A 16 -35.67 14.40 25.03
C GLY A 16 -35.12 15.19 26.21
N ALA A 17 -35.73 15.07 27.40
CA ALA A 17 -35.24 15.70 28.62
C ALA A 17 -33.84 15.19 29.03
N LEU A 18 -33.61 13.88 28.96
CA LEU A 18 -32.30 13.28 29.20
C LEU A 18 -31.25 13.79 28.20
N ALA A 19 -31.60 13.89 26.91
CA ALA A 19 -30.72 14.41 25.88
C ALA A 19 -30.32 15.88 26.14
N LEU A 20 -31.28 16.72 26.56
CA LEU A 20 -31.04 18.12 26.92
C LEU A 20 -30.13 18.25 28.15
N ILE A 21 -30.34 17.43 29.18
CA ILE A 21 -29.48 17.39 30.38
C ILE A 21 -28.06 16.98 29.99
N VAL A 22 -27.90 15.94 29.18
CA VAL A 22 -26.58 15.48 28.70
C VAL A 22 -25.90 16.58 27.87
N PHE A 23 -26.65 17.26 27.01
CA PHE A 23 -26.14 18.38 26.20
C PHE A 23 -25.68 19.55 27.07
N ALA A 24 -26.50 19.98 28.05
CA ALA A 24 -26.17 21.05 28.99
C ALA A 24 -24.92 20.72 29.83
N LEU A 25 -24.81 19.48 30.33
CA LEU A 25 -23.64 19.02 31.07
C LEU A 25 -22.38 18.98 30.20
N ARG A 26 -22.49 18.54 28.94
CA ARG A 26 -21.39 18.59 27.96
C ARG A 26 -20.96 20.02 27.67
N TRP A 27 -21.92 20.93 27.45
CA TRP A 27 -21.64 22.34 27.18
C TRP A 27 -20.98 23.03 28.38
N ARG A 28 -21.45 22.79 29.60
CA ARG A 28 -20.86 23.31 30.84
C ARG A 28 -19.42 22.81 31.05
N ARG A 29 -19.15 21.53 30.80
CA ARG A 29 -17.79 20.97 30.84
C ARG A 29 -16.87 21.62 29.79
N LYS A 30 -17.38 21.83 28.57
CA LYS A 30 -16.63 22.49 27.48
C LYS A 30 -16.31 23.95 27.82
N ARG A 31 -17.26 24.71 28.39
CA ARG A 31 -17.06 26.08 28.89
C ARG A 31 -16.01 26.15 30.01
N ARG A 32 -16.05 25.23 30.99
CA ARG A 32 -15.04 25.18 32.05
C ARG A 32 -13.64 24.90 31.52
N LYS A 33 -13.48 23.95 30.60
CA LYS A 33 -12.17 23.67 29.96
C LYS A 33 -11.63 24.87 29.17
N ARG A 34 -12.50 25.64 28.51
CA ARG A 34 -12.12 26.83 27.72
C ARG A 34 -11.70 28.03 28.56
N ARG A 35 -12.13 28.12 29.82
CA ARG A 35 -11.80 29.26 30.70
C ARG A 35 -10.40 29.19 31.30
N GLY A 36 -9.71 28.05 31.22
CA GLY A 36 -8.38 27.88 31.81
C GLY A 36 -8.36 28.16 33.32
N ASN A 37 -7.17 28.28 33.88
CA ASN A 37 -6.96 28.94 35.17
C ASN A 37 -6.51 30.38 34.86
N PRO A 38 -7.14 31.44 35.39
CA PRO A 38 -6.68 32.82 35.16
C PRO A 38 -5.33 33.13 35.80
N ASP A 39 -4.84 32.26 36.68
CA ASP A 39 -3.55 32.40 37.36
C ASP A 39 -2.42 31.71 36.57
N PRO A 40 -1.51 32.48 35.94
CA PRO A 40 -0.42 31.94 35.11
C PRO A 40 0.62 31.15 35.91
N THR A 41 0.66 31.27 37.24
CA THR A 41 1.56 30.47 38.09
C THR A 41 1.25 28.97 38.02
N HIS A 42 0.06 28.62 37.51
CA HIS A 42 -0.39 27.24 37.39
C HIS A 42 -0.19 26.62 35.99
N ASP A 43 0.20 27.42 34.99
CA ASP A 43 0.27 26.95 33.59
C ASP A 43 1.41 25.95 33.35
N TYR A 44 2.47 26.04 34.17
CA TYR A 44 3.66 25.16 34.11
C TYR A 44 3.88 24.38 35.41
N THR A 45 2.84 24.19 36.25
CA THR A 45 3.00 23.48 37.52
C THR A 45 3.50 22.06 37.27
N ALA A 46 4.67 21.76 37.84
CA ALA A 46 5.23 20.43 37.81
C ALA A 46 4.28 19.42 38.47
N ARG A 47 4.17 18.24 37.86
CA ARG A 47 3.36 17.17 38.42
C ARG A 47 4.04 16.58 39.66
N ILE A 48 3.38 16.71 40.80
CA ILE A 48 3.86 16.14 42.08
C ILE A 48 3.21 14.80 42.44
N ASP A 49 1.99 14.53 41.97
CA ASP A 49 1.29 13.25 42.19
C ASP A 49 1.42 12.29 40.99
N TRP A 50 2.29 11.30 41.15
CA TRP A 50 2.52 10.21 40.20
C TRP A 50 1.73 8.93 40.55
N SER A 51 0.83 8.94 41.52
CA SER A 51 0.06 7.73 41.87
C SER A 51 -1.03 7.36 40.84
N ARG A 52 -1.40 8.30 39.96
CA ARG A 52 -2.55 8.16 39.06
C ARG A 52 -2.17 8.11 37.59
N SER A 53 -2.90 7.33 36.82
CA SER A 53 -2.82 7.34 35.35
C SER A 53 -4.16 7.75 34.77
N ARG A 54 -4.16 8.59 33.73
CA ARG A 54 -5.38 9.27 33.25
C ARG A 54 -5.58 9.17 31.73
N GLN A 55 -4.54 8.77 31.00
CA GLN A 55 -4.50 8.78 29.55
C GLN A 55 -4.54 7.35 29.00
N ALA A 56 -4.60 7.27 27.68
CA ALA A 56 -4.31 6.06 26.92
C ALA A 56 -3.26 6.43 25.88
N ILE A 57 -2.36 5.50 25.59
CA ILE A 57 -1.35 5.63 24.53
C ILE A 57 -1.49 4.45 23.58
N ASN A 58 -0.98 4.56 22.36
CA ASN A 58 -0.87 3.41 21.47
C ASN A 58 0.43 2.67 21.77
N TYR A 59 0.33 1.37 21.96
CA TYR A 59 1.46 0.45 21.96
C TYR A 59 1.41 -0.31 20.63
N SER A 60 2.32 0.02 19.73
CA SER A 60 2.14 -0.26 18.29
C SER A 60 3.17 -1.22 17.75
N SER A 61 2.77 -2.01 16.76
CA SER A 61 3.68 -2.82 15.94
C SER A 61 3.89 -2.10 14.61
N PHE A 62 5.15 -2.03 14.17
CA PHE A 62 5.55 -1.42 12.90
C PHE A 62 5.87 -2.50 11.88
N VAL A 63 5.29 -2.39 10.68
CA VAL A 63 5.54 -3.28 9.55
C VAL A 63 6.03 -2.44 8.38
N PHE A 64 7.04 -2.94 7.68
CA PHE A 64 7.58 -2.32 6.47
C PHE A 64 7.67 -3.35 5.34
N MET A 65 7.63 -2.85 4.11
CA MET A 65 8.01 -3.61 2.94
C MET A 65 9.54 -3.53 2.83
N ASP A 66 10.16 -4.69 2.94
CA ASP A 66 11.60 -4.88 2.81
C ASP A 66 11.93 -5.07 1.32
N VAL A 67 12.41 -4.00 0.69
CA VAL A 67 12.53 -3.90 -0.77
C VAL A 67 13.84 -4.50 -1.26
N ASP A 68 14.92 -4.36 -0.49
CA ASP A 68 16.23 -4.90 -0.82
C ASP A 68 16.49 -6.28 -0.18
N GLY A 69 15.64 -6.69 0.76
CA GLY A 69 15.63 -8.03 1.35
C GLY A 69 16.66 -8.23 2.45
N ASP A 70 17.19 -7.16 3.05
CA ASP A 70 18.26 -7.24 4.04
C ASP A 70 17.77 -7.49 5.49
N GLY A 71 16.45 -7.50 5.70
CA GLY A 71 15.82 -7.71 7.01
C GLY A 71 15.92 -6.51 7.95
N ARG A 72 16.26 -5.32 7.45
CA ARG A 72 16.33 -4.06 8.19
C ARG A 72 15.41 -3.05 7.52
N PHE A 73 15.05 -2.01 8.26
CA PHE A 73 14.31 -0.89 7.69
C PHE A 73 15.32 0.23 7.38
N GLY A 74 15.66 0.37 6.09
CA GLY A 74 16.61 1.33 5.53
C GLY A 74 15.98 2.30 4.54
N GLU A 75 16.83 2.98 3.76
CA GLU A 75 16.40 3.99 2.79
C GLU A 75 15.67 3.40 1.57
N ALA A 76 15.93 2.14 1.24
CA ALA A 76 15.25 1.43 0.15
C ALA A 76 13.81 1.01 0.53
N ASP A 77 13.51 0.97 1.83
CA ASP A 77 12.28 0.40 2.36
C ASP A 77 11.19 1.44 2.57
N ARG A 78 9.99 0.94 2.82
CA ARG A 78 8.84 1.80 3.07
C ARG A 78 7.85 1.20 4.05
N PRO A 79 7.17 2.04 4.85
CA PRO A 79 6.06 1.57 5.67
C PRO A 79 4.98 0.95 4.79
N ILE A 80 4.38 -0.16 5.24
CA ILE A 80 3.31 -0.84 4.50
C ILE A 80 1.96 -0.64 5.20
N GLY A 81 0.96 -0.20 4.43
CA GLY A 81 -0.42 -0.06 4.90
C GLY A 81 -1.24 -1.34 4.66
N GLY A 82 -2.23 -1.60 5.53
CA GLY A 82 -3.22 -2.66 5.33
C GLY A 82 -2.90 -4.02 5.94
N ILE A 83 -1.71 -4.21 6.51
CA ILE A 83 -1.28 -5.49 7.11
C ILE A 83 -1.95 -5.69 8.47
N VAL A 84 -2.56 -6.87 8.67
CA VAL A 84 -3.25 -7.20 9.93
C VAL A 84 -2.25 -7.68 10.97
N VAL A 85 -2.25 -7.02 12.14
CA VAL A 85 -1.55 -7.47 13.34
C VAL A 85 -2.59 -7.92 14.37
N ARG A 86 -2.37 -9.08 14.98
CA ARG A 86 -3.19 -9.62 16.07
C ARG A 86 -2.41 -9.63 17.37
N VAL A 87 -3.12 -9.40 18.46
CA VAL A 87 -2.58 -9.51 19.82
C VAL A 87 -3.32 -10.62 20.56
N PHE A 88 -2.55 -11.47 21.22
CA PHE A 88 -3.01 -12.52 22.12
C PHE A 88 -2.47 -12.29 23.53
N ASP A 89 -3.18 -12.71 24.56
CA ASP A 89 -2.68 -12.68 25.93
C ASP A 89 -1.72 -13.84 26.21
N GLY A 90 -1.13 -13.87 27.42
CA GLY A 90 -0.20 -14.91 27.84
C GLY A 90 -0.79 -16.32 27.95
N LYS A 91 -2.12 -16.48 27.83
CA LYS A 91 -2.81 -17.77 27.75
C LYS A 91 -3.14 -18.17 26.31
N GLY A 92 -2.77 -17.34 25.34
CA GLY A 92 -3.07 -17.52 23.92
C GLY A 92 -4.47 -17.06 23.51
N ALA A 93 -5.23 -16.40 24.38
CA ALA A 93 -6.55 -15.90 24.03
C ALA A 93 -6.44 -14.65 23.16
N PHE A 94 -7.27 -14.54 22.11
CA PHE A 94 -7.31 -13.37 21.25
C PHE A 94 -7.77 -12.13 22.03
N VAL A 95 -7.03 -11.03 21.90
CA VAL A 95 -7.30 -9.75 22.57
C VAL A 95 -7.87 -8.73 21.59
N ALA A 96 -7.15 -8.48 20.49
CA ALA A 96 -7.51 -7.48 19.50
C ALA A 96 -6.76 -7.68 18.18
N SER A 97 -7.23 -7.03 17.12
CA SER A 97 -6.50 -6.86 15.87
C SER A 97 -6.54 -5.41 15.40
N ALA A 98 -5.52 -5.02 14.65
CA ALA A 98 -5.43 -3.71 13.99
C ALA A 98 -4.75 -3.88 12.62
N ARG A 99 -5.09 -3.01 11.66
CA ARG A 99 -4.35 -2.90 10.40
C ARG A 99 -3.27 -1.83 10.52
N THR A 100 -2.16 -2.02 9.82
CA THR A 100 -1.15 -0.98 9.67
C THR A 100 -1.71 0.21 8.90
N ASN A 101 -1.45 1.40 9.40
CA ASN A 101 -1.87 2.66 8.76
C ASN A 101 -0.88 3.11 7.68
N SER A 102 -1.07 4.31 7.13
CA SER A 102 -0.19 4.88 6.09
C SER A 102 1.25 5.17 6.56
N SER A 103 1.53 5.00 7.86
CA SER A 103 2.86 5.11 8.45
C SER A 103 3.39 3.75 8.92
N GLY A 104 2.76 2.62 8.53
CA GLY A 104 3.23 1.27 8.86
C GLY A 104 2.86 0.78 10.26
N PHE A 105 2.11 1.56 11.05
CA PHE A 105 1.80 1.22 12.44
C PHE A 105 0.42 0.57 12.59
N ALA A 106 0.39 -0.62 13.19
CA ALA A 106 -0.80 -1.20 13.78
C ALA A 106 -0.88 -0.77 15.26
N ASN A 107 -1.90 0.02 15.59
CA ASN A 107 -2.00 0.72 16.88
C ASN A 107 -2.93 -0.01 17.85
N PHE A 108 -2.43 -0.38 19.04
CA PHE A 108 -3.24 -0.98 20.10
C PHE A 108 -3.32 -0.03 21.30
N PRO A 109 -4.51 0.53 21.59
CA PRO A 109 -4.63 1.43 22.72
C PRO A 109 -4.41 0.71 24.05
N MET A 110 -3.58 1.32 24.89
CA MET A 110 -3.16 0.80 26.18
C MET A 110 -3.58 1.75 27.31
N SER A 111 -4.27 1.20 28.33
CA SER A 111 -4.64 1.93 29.55
C SER A 111 -5.21 1.01 30.63
N THR A 112 -4.80 1.15 31.88
CA THR A 112 -5.49 0.49 33.02
C THR A 112 -6.86 1.09 33.32
N ARG A 113 -7.16 2.31 32.83
CA ARG A 113 -8.38 3.06 33.18
C ARG A 113 -9.42 3.15 32.06
N LYS A 114 -8.98 3.21 30.80
CA LYS A 114 -9.92 3.34 29.67
C LYS A 114 -10.50 1.96 29.32
N ARG A 115 -11.81 1.82 29.42
CA ARG A 115 -12.51 0.56 29.10
C ARG A 115 -12.42 0.16 27.62
N TRP A 116 -12.21 1.12 26.73
CA TRP A 116 -12.06 0.90 25.29
C TRP A 116 -10.64 0.54 24.87
N ALA A 117 -9.66 0.61 25.78
CA ALA A 117 -8.30 0.16 25.48
C ALA A 117 -8.27 -1.37 25.34
N SER A 118 -7.54 -1.88 24.35
CA SER A 118 -7.37 -3.32 24.17
C SER A 118 -6.36 -3.90 25.18
N LEU A 119 -5.30 -3.15 25.48
CA LEU A 119 -4.25 -3.56 26.43
C LEU A 119 -4.51 -2.91 27.80
N ARG A 120 -5.02 -3.68 28.75
CA ARG A 120 -5.55 -3.15 30.02
C ARG A 120 -4.94 -3.73 31.28
N VAL A 121 -4.26 -4.86 31.19
CA VAL A 121 -3.78 -5.64 32.33
C VAL A 121 -2.28 -5.89 32.14
N PRO A 122 -1.47 -5.85 33.21
CA PRO A 122 -0.09 -6.30 33.12
C PRO A 122 -0.04 -7.80 32.78
N GLY A 123 1.00 -8.22 32.08
CA GLY A 123 1.18 -9.60 31.63
C GLY A 123 1.93 -9.71 30.32
N THR A 124 2.13 -10.93 29.87
CA THR A 124 2.72 -11.21 28.55
C THR A 124 1.66 -11.10 27.47
N TYR A 125 2.01 -10.47 26.35
CA TYR A 125 1.20 -10.35 25.15
C TYR A 125 2.00 -10.80 23.94
N ARG A 126 1.38 -11.60 23.07
CA ARG A 126 1.97 -12.03 21.80
C ARG A 126 1.37 -11.23 20.64
N PHE A 127 2.21 -10.50 19.93
CA PHE A 127 1.91 -9.83 18.68
C PHE A 127 2.18 -10.79 17.53
N SER A 128 1.29 -10.82 16.53
CA SER A 128 1.37 -11.72 15.39
C SER A 128 0.99 -10.97 14.12
N VAL A 129 1.96 -10.74 13.24
CA VAL A 129 1.78 -10.09 11.94
C VAL A 129 1.27 -11.13 10.94
N SER A 130 0.23 -10.77 10.19
CA SER A 130 -0.31 -11.62 9.12
C SER A 130 0.55 -11.46 7.88
N VAL A 131 1.07 -12.56 7.35
CA VAL A 131 1.83 -12.59 6.11
C VAL A 131 0.84 -12.78 4.95
N PRO A 132 0.76 -11.84 3.99
CA PRO A 132 -0.08 -12.03 2.80
C PRO A 132 0.34 -13.27 2.00
N GLN A 133 -0.59 -13.84 1.24
CA GLN A 133 -0.30 -15.04 0.45
C GLN A 133 0.84 -14.78 -0.55
N GLY A 134 1.83 -15.67 -0.57
CA GLY A 134 2.99 -15.55 -1.45
C GLY A 134 4.07 -14.60 -0.95
N TRP A 135 3.94 -14.01 0.24
CA TRP A 135 4.96 -13.15 0.84
C TRP A 135 5.82 -13.91 1.84
N LEU A 136 6.98 -13.34 2.15
CA LEU A 136 7.95 -13.87 3.12
C LEU A 136 8.18 -12.85 4.24
N VAL A 137 8.58 -13.36 5.42
CA VAL A 137 9.02 -12.54 6.55
C VAL A 137 10.54 -12.47 6.52
N SER A 138 11.10 -11.31 6.22
CA SER A 138 12.55 -11.14 6.13
C SER A 138 13.24 -11.03 7.49
N THR A 139 12.53 -10.46 8.47
CA THR A 139 13.03 -10.28 9.83
C THR A 139 12.92 -11.53 10.72
N GLY A 140 12.19 -12.57 10.28
CA GLY A 140 11.95 -13.81 11.03
C GLY A 140 11.27 -13.62 12.39
N ASN A 141 10.57 -12.51 12.59
CA ASN A 141 10.01 -12.10 13.89
C ASN A 141 8.52 -11.70 13.80
N GLU A 142 7.75 -12.32 12.90
CA GLU A 142 6.32 -12.02 12.74
C GLU A 142 5.50 -12.35 13.98
N ASN A 143 6.00 -13.24 14.84
CA ASN A 143 5.47 -13.52 16.16
C ASN A 143 6.43 -13.01 17.25
N GLN A 144 5.95 -12.13 18.13
CA GLN A 144 6.75 -11.49 19.16
C GLN A 144 6.02 -11.47 20.49
N SER A 145 6.69 -11.87 21.58
CA SER A 145 6.12 -11.85 22.93
C SER A 145 6.75 -10.74 23.76
N LEU A 146 5.92 -9.87 24.33
CA LEU A 146 6.34 -8.70 25.11
C LEU A 146 5.59 -8.68 26.44
N ARG A 147 6.25 -8.19 27.49
CA ARG A 147 5.64 -8.06 28.81
C ARG A 147 5.25 -6.62 29.09
N LEU A 148 3.99 -6.44 29.49
CA LEU A 148 3.48 -5.19 30.03
C LEU A 148 3.50 -5.27 31.55
N ILE A 149 3.99 -4.21 32.20
CA ILE A 149 4.01 -4.08 33.65
C ILE A 149 3.15 -2.88 34.07
N GLU A 150 2.56 -2.98 35.25
CA GLU A 150 1.85 -1.86 35.86
C GLU A 150 2.87 -0.82 36.33
N LEU A 151 2.67 0.43 35.92
CA LEU A 151 3.47 1.55 36.37
C LEU A 151 2.56 2.74 36.64
N PRO A 152 2.10 2.92 37.89
CA PRO A 152 1.35 4.09 38.28
C PRO A 152 2.12 5.37 37.93
N GLY A 153 1.41 6.38 37.44
CA GLY A 153 2.02 7.67 37.08
C GLY A 153 2.42 7.79 35.63
N SER A 154 2.74 6.66 34.97
CA SER A 154 2.84 6.61 33.50
C SER A 154 1.51 7.07 32.86
N PRO A 155 1.53 7.56 31.61
CA PRO A 155 0.32 8.05 30.94
C PRO A 155 -0.84 7.03 30.96
N ALA A 156 -0.55 5.76 30.66
CA ALA A 156 -1.51 4.67 30.56
C ALA A 156 -1.69 3.86 31.85
N GLY A 157 -0.77 3.97 32.82
CA GLY A 157 -0.72 3.07 33.98
C GLY A 157 -0.09 1.71 33.66
N LEU A 158 0.36 1.53 32.41
CA LEU A 158 1.08 0.37 31.91
C LEU A 158 2.26 0.88 31.09
N VAL A 159 3.35 0.13 31.12
CA VAL A 159 4.50 0.27 30.22
C VAL A 159 4.90 -1.11 29.71
N GLY A 160 5.40 -1.18 28.48
CA GLY A 160 6.08 -2.37 27.99
C GLY A 160 7.54 -2.36 28.44
N GLU A 161 8.10 -3.52 28.75
CA GLU A 161 9.54 -3.68 29.01
C GLU A 161 10.38 -3.34 27.76
N ALA A 162 9.79 -3.46 26.57
CA ALA A 162 10.33 -3.04 25.29
C ALA A 162 9.19 -2.55 24.37
N LEU A 163 9.49 -2.25 23.11
CA LEU A 163 8.48 -2.12 22.05
C LEU A 163 8.54 -3.36 21.15
N PRO A 164 7.46 -3.70 20.41
CA PRO A 164 7.56 -4.68 19.34
C PRO A 164 8.69 -4.31 18.38
N ALA A 165 9.52 -5.29 18.03
CA ALA A 165 10.51 -5.13 16.98
C ALA A 165 9.81 -4.91 15.64
N MET A 166 10.45 -4.19 14.73
CA MET A 166 9.94 -3.96 13.39
C MET A 166 9.84 -5.31 12.64
N VAL A 167 8.81 -5.47 11.81
CA VAL A 167 8.58 -6.68 11.00
C VAL A 167 8.69 -6.33 9.53
N GLY A 168 9.66 -6.93 8.85
CA GLY A 168 9.88 -6.78 7.42
C GLY A 168 9.14 -7.86 6.64
N LEU A 169 8.44 -7.46 5.59
CA LEU A 169 7.76 -8.36 4.67
C LEU A 169 8.25 -8.13 3.24
N ILE A 170 8.49 -9.21 2.51
CA ILE A 170 8.91 -9.19 1.10
C ILE A 170 7.80 -9.82 0.24
N PRO A 171 7.30 -9.16 -0.81
CA PRO A 171 6.40 -9.78 -1.76
C PRO A 171 7.11 -10.90 -2.52
N GLY A 172 6.42 -12.03 -2.72
CA GLY A 172 6.95 -13.10 -3.58
C GLY A 172 7.20 -12.59 -4.98
N ARG A 173 8.39 -12.88 -5.51
CA ARG A 173 8.78 -12.50 -6.86
C ARG A 173 8.36 -13.60 -7.82
N SER A 174 7.54 -13.24 -8.80
CA SER A 174 7.10 -14.15 -9.85
C SER A 174 7.14 -13.46 -11.20
N LEU A 175 7.43 -14.20 -12.25
CA LEU A 175 7.35 -13.75 -13.63
C LEU A 175 6.18 -14.43 -14.33
N ARG A 176 5.36 -13.66 -15.05
CA ARG A 176 4.31 -14.19 -15.93
C ARG A 176 4.36 -13.53 -17.30
N GLY A 177 3.76 -14.22 -18.26
CA GLY A 177 3.55 -13.71 -19.61
C GLY A 177 2.80 -14.72 -20.47
N ILE A 178 2.64 -14.40 -21.75
CA ILE A 178 2.01 -15.28 -22.75
C ILE A 178 2.95 -15.43 -23.93
N VAL A 179 3.25 -16.66 -24.32
CA VAL A 179 4.00 -16.96 -25.55
C VAL A 179 2.99 -17.20 -26.69
N PRO A 180 3.11 -16.53 -27.85
CA PRO A 180 2.23 -16.77 -28.99
C PRO A 180 2.24 -18.23 -29.46
N ALA A 181 1.12 -18.71 -29.99
CA ALA A 181 0.92 -20.12 -30.37
C ALA A 181 2.01 -20.71 -31.29
N ALA A 182 2.55 -19.90 -32.19
CA ALA A 182 3.56 -20.30 -33.17
C ALA A 182 5.00 -19.91 -32.78
N ALA A 183 5.19 -19.28 -31.62
CA ALA A 183 6.50 -18.79 -31.19
C ALA A 183 7.27 -19.83 -30.39
N GLN A 184 8.59 -19.77 -30.50
CA GLN A 184 9.52 -20.47 -29.62
C GLN A 184 10.33 -19.43 -28.87
N ALA A 185 10.30 -19.51 -27.54
CA ALA A 185 11.05 -18.62 -26.68
C ALA A 185 11.81 -19.43 -25.63
N THR A 186 13.02 -18.99 -25.32
CA THR A 186 13.81 -19.50 -24.20
C THR A 186 13.99 -18.36 -23.22
N LEU A 187 13.68 -18.64 -21.96
CA LEU A 187 13.88 -17.74 -20.84
C LEU A 187 15.21 -18.06 -20.16
N SER A 188 16.01 -17.04 -19.91
CA SER A 188 17.19 -17.08 -19.04
C SER A 188 17.03 -16.07 -17.90
N LEU A 189 17.27 -16.52 -16.68
CA LEU A 189 17.28 -15.70 -15.48
C LEU A 189 18.72 -15.59 -14.99
N LEU A 190 19.19 -14.37 -14.83
CA LEU A 190 20.56 -14.09 -14.40
C LEU A 190 20.55 -13.42 -13.03
N GLY A 191 21.62 -13.64 -12.27
CA GLY A 191 21.95 -12.92 -11.04
C GLY A 191 23.41 -12.49 -11.10
N LYS A 192 23.66 -11.18 -10.96
CA LYS A 192 25.00 -10.58 -11.03
C LYS A 192 25.78 -10.97 -12.31
N GLY A 193 25.05 -11.15 -13.41
CA GLY A 193 25.61 -11.54 -14.71
C GLY A 193 25.80 -13.05 -14.92
N GLU A 194 25.56 -13.88 -13.92
CA GLU A 194 25.63 -15.35 -14.04
C GLU A 194 24.23 -15.93 -14.31
N VAL A 195 24.13 -16.89 -15.24
CA VAL A 195 22.87 -17.58 -15.53
C VAL A 195 22.53 -18.50 -14.35
N LEU A 196 21.43 -18.18 -13.66
CA LEU A 196 20.89 -18.99 -12.57
C LEU A 196 20.01 -20.11 -13.10
N GLU A 197 19.22 -19.81 -14.14
CA GLU A 197 18.31 -20.75 -14.74
C GLU A 197 18.06 -20.43 -16.21
N THR A 198 17.94 -21.46 -17.05
CA THR A 198 17.45 -21.35 -18.42
C THR A 198 16.38 -22.41 -18.66
N ARG A 199 15.25 -22.01 -19.26
CA ARG A 199 14.15 -22.92 -19.59
C ARG A 199 13.45 -22.54 -20.89
N PRO A 200 13.04 -23.51 -21.73
CA PRO A 200 12.14 -23.23 -22.84
C PRO A 200 10.77 -22.82 -22.32
N LEU A 201 10.13 -21.87 -23.00
CA LEU A 201 8.75 -21.48 -22.73
C LEU A 201 7.82 -22.12 -23.76
N ALA A 202 6.84 -22.87 -23.27
CA ALA A 202 5.78 -23.43 -24.12
C ALA A 202 4.81 -22.32 -24.57
N PRO A 203 4.19 -22.47 -25.76
CA PRO A 203 3.10 -21.58 -26.17
C PRO A 203 1.96 -21.51 -25.15
N GLY A 204 1.38 -20.33 -24.99
CA GLY A 204 0.33 -20.04 -24.00
C GLY A 204 0.85 -19.29 -22.77
N SER A 205 0.03 -19.22 -21.73
CA SER A 205 0.35 -18.51 -20.50
C SER A 205 1.39 -19.28 -19.68
N PHE A 206 2.38 -18.57 -19.14
CA PHE A 206 3.31 -19.11 -18.16
C PHE A 206 3.32 -18.26 -16.88
N ARG A 207 3.64 -18.90 -15.77
CA ARG A 207 3.95 -18.26 -14.49
C ARG A 207 5.05 -19.07 -13.82
N ILE A 208 6.10 -18.39 -13.37
CA ILE A 208 7.22 -18.99 -12.66
C ILE A 208 7.56 -18.13 -11.45
N ASP A 209 8.05 -18.78 -10.39
CA ASP A 209 8.63 -18.06 -9.27
C ASP A 209 10.09 -17.71 -9.61
N LEU A 210 10.50 -16.49 -9.25
CA LEU A 210 11.86 -16.02 -9.52
C LEU A 210 12.81 -16.56 -8.43
N PRO A 211 13.97 -17.14 -8.81
CA PRO A 211 14.94 -17.60 -7.84
C PRO A 211 15.52 -16.42 -7.06
N ALA A 212 15.93 -16.68 -5.82
CA ALA A 212 16.63 -15.70 -5.00
C ALA A 212 17.88 -15.20 -5.73
N GLY A 213 18.09 -13.88 -5.75
CA GLY A 213 19.23 -13.27 -6.43
C GLY A 213 19.09 -13.06 -7.93
N ALA A 214 17.99 -13.50 -8.58
CA ALA A 214 17.73 -13.11 -9.96
C ALA A 214 17.51 -11.59 -10.05
N ASP A 215 18.32 -10.90 -10.84
CA ASP A 215 18.25 -9.46 -11.07
C ASP A 215 17.96 -9.10 -12.53
N THR A 216 18.11 -10.06 -13.44
CA THR A 216 17.94 -9.84 -14.87
C THR A 216 17.17 -11.00 -15.50
N LEU A 217 16.27 -10.63 -16.40
CA LEU A 217 15.54 -11.49 -17.31
C LEU A 217 16.12 -11.31 -18.72
N GLU A 218 16.31 -12.41 -19.43
CA GLU A 218 16.54 -12.45 -20.88
C GLU A 218 15.56 -13.43 -21.53
N ILE A 219 14.93 -13.01 -22.63
CA ILE A 219 14.20 -13.90 -23.53
C ILE A 219 14.93 -13.92 -24.85
N SER A 220 15.13 -15.12 -25.39
CA SER A 220 15.63 -15.35 -26.74
C SER A 220 14.62 -16.16 -27.54
N GLY A 221 14.60 -15.98 -28.85
CA GLY A 221 13.66 -16.61 -29.75
C GLY A 221 13.41 -15.70 -30.95
N PRO A 222 13.12 -16.22 -32.16
CA PRO A 222 13.08 -15.41 -33.37
C PRO A 222 12.15 -14.19 -33.25
N GLY A 223 12.74 -12.99 -33.19
CA GLY A 223 12.02 -11.72 -33.08
C GLY A 223 11.48 -11.40 -31.68
N LEU A 224 11.68 -12.29 -30.70
CA LEU A 224 11.20 -12.13 -29.33
C LEU A 224 12.29 -11.69 -28.34
N GLU A 225 13.48 -11.36 -28.82
CA GLU A 225 14.62 -10.99 -28.01
C GLU A 225 14.30 -9.79 -27.12
N ARG A 226 14.53 -9.93 -25.81
CA ARG A 226 14.40 -8.81 -24.85
C ARG A 226 15.19 -9.08 -23.58
N ARG A 227 15.66 -8.01 -22.95
CA ARG A 227 16.36 -8.03 -21.67
C ARG A 227 15.72 -7.04 -20.71
N LEU A 228 15.47 -7.43 -19.47
CA LEU A 228 14.82 -6.59 -18.47
C LEU A 228 15.52 -6.74 -17.11
N ALA A 229 15.85 -5.61 -16.49
CA ALA A 229 16.21 -5.58 -15.08
C ALA A 229 14.97 -5.87 -14.22
N LEU A 230 15.02 -6.95 -13.44
CA LEU A 230 13.91 -7.41 -12.62
C LEU A 230 13.78 -6.53 -11.37
N SER A 231 12.55 -6.10 -11.09
CA SER A 231 12.24 -5.38 -9.86
C SER A 231 12.14 -6.33 -8.64
N PRO A 232 12.05 -5.77 -7.43
CA PRO A 232 11.69 -6.51 -6.22
C PRO A 232 10.24 -7.07 -6.21
N TYR A 233 9.43 -6.75 -7.23
CA TYR A 233 8.00 -7.11 -7.27
C TYR A 233 7.71 -8.19 -8.33
N PRO A 234 6.50 -8.79 -8.32
CA PRO A 234 6.01 -9.58 -9.44
C PRO A 234 6.12 -8.83 -10.77
N THR A 235 6.54 -9.53 -11.82
CA THR A 235 6.69 -8.98 -13.16
C THR A 235 5.71 -9.65 -14.13
N ASP A 236 5.04 -8.85 -14.95
CA ASP A 236 4.12 -9.29 -16.00
C ASP A 236 4.59 -8.76 -17.36
N LEU A 237 4.98 -9.65 -18.25
CA LEU A 237 5.46 -9.28 -19.60
C LEU A 237 4.33 -9.05 -20.60
N GLY A 238 3.06 -9.29 -20.21
CA GLY A 238 1.96 -9.42 -21.15
C GLY A 238 2.21 -10.56 -22.15
N GLU A 239 1.61 -10.44 -23.32
CA GLU A 239 1.95 -11.30 -24.46
C GLU A 239 3.28 -10.86 -25.12
N LEU A 240 4.18 -11.83 -25.30
CA LEU A 240 5.46 -11.63 -25.96
C LEU A 240 5.23 -11.38 -27.45
N ARG A 241 5.44 -10.15 -27.87
CA ARG A 241 5.29 -9.72 -29.26
C ARG A 241 6.64 -9.59 -29.96
N PRO A 242 6.69 -9.82 -31.30
CA PRO A 242 7.84 -9.47 -32.10
C PRO A 242 8.18 -7.98 -32.01
N ASP A 243 9.37 -7.61 -32.47
CA ASP A 243 9.81 -6.21 -32.52
C ASP A 243 9.72 -5.53 -31.15
N ALA A 244 10.28 -6.17 -30.12
CA ALA A 244 10.42 -5.53 -28.81
C ALA A 244 11.33 -4.28 -28.90
N ILE A 245 11.24 -3.43 -27.89
CA ILE A 245 12.19 -2.32 -27.71
C ILE A 245 13.62 -2.87 -27.73
N ASP A 246 14.51 -2.21 -28.47
CA ASP A 246 15.94 -2.54 -28.49
C ASP A 246 16.53 -2.43 -27.07
N GLY A 247 17.35 -3.41 -26.67
CA GLY A 247 17.97 -3.44 -25.36
C GLY A 247 18.86 -2.23 -25.05
N GLU A 248 19.38 -1.56 -26.08
CA GLU A 248 20.21 -0.36 -25.96
C GLU A 248 19.41 0.95 -26.14
N ALA A 249 18.08 0.86 -26.32
CA ALA A 249 17.26 2.05 -26.50
C ALA A 249 17.32 2.97 -25.26
N PRO A 250 17.49 4.29 -25.43
CA PRO A 250 17.50 5.21 -24.31
C PRO A 250 16.12 5.21 -23.63
N LEU A 251 16.13 4.97 -22.31
CA LEU A 251 14.93 4.92 -21.48
C LEU A 251 14.75 6.22 -20.70
N SER A 252 13.50 6.67 -20.61
CA SER A 252 13.06 7.80 -19.79
C SER A 252 12.03 7.32 -18.77
N ARG A 253 12.16 7.78 -17.52
CA ARG A 253 11.28 7.42 -16.40
C ARG A 253 10.43 8.62 -15.99
N ILE A 254 9.15 8.39 -15.70
CA ILE A 254 8.20 9.36 -15.18
C ILE A 254 7.69 8.85 -13.82
N GLY A 255 8.18 9.45 -12.73
CA GLY A 255 7.77 9.14 -11.34
C GLY A 255 6.70 10.09 -10.78
N PHE A 256 6.25 11.08 -11.54
CA PHE A 256 5.16 12.02 -11.21
C PHE A 256 5.40 13.01 -10.05
N ASP A 257 6.52 12.97 -9.33
CA ASP A 257 6.86 13.96 -8.29
C ASP A 257 7.03 15.38 -8.84
N ASP A 258 7.52 15.51 -10.07
CA ASP A 258 7.77 16.79 -10.74
C ASP A 258 6.49 17.43 -11.31
N VAL A 259 5.35 16.72 -11.28
CA VAL A 259 4.04 17.27 -11.65
C VAL A 259 3.62 18.38 -10.69
N THR A 260 3.92 18.22 -9.40
CA THR A 260 3.44 19.12 -8.34
C THR A 260 4.18 18.97 -7.01
N ALA A 261 4.50 20.09 -6.37
CA ALA A 261 4.90 20.11 -4.95
C ALA A 261 3.70 20.04 -3.97
N LEU A 262 2.48 20.26 -4.47
CA LEU A 262 1.24 20.10 -3.68
C LEU A 262 0.87 18.63 -3.54
N VAL A 263 0.03 18.32 -2.54
CA VAL A 263 -0.46 16.96 -2.27
C VAL A 263 -1.27 16.31 -3.39
N PHE A 264 -1.84 17.10 -4.31
CA PHE A 264 -2.69 16.61 -5.39
C PHE A 264 -2.73 17.60 -6.56
N LYS A 265 -2.63 17.10 -7.80
CA LYS A 265 -2.84 17.88 -9.02
C LYS A 265 -3.19 16.98 -10.20
N LYS A 266 -4.00 17.47 -11.13
CA LYS A 266 -4.19 16.79 -12.43
C LYS A 266 -2.88 16.82 -13.23
N VAL A 267 -2.51 15.70 -13.85
CA VAL A 267 -1.30 15.68 -14.72
C VAL A 267 -1.58 16.56 -15.94
N PRO A 268 -0.78 17.61 -16.19
CA PRO A 268 -1.04 18.53 -17.28
C PRO A 268 -0.63 17.92 -18.62
N SER A 269 -1.39 18.23 -19.68
CA SER A 269 -0.96 18.00 -21.07
C SER A 269 0.44 18.57 -21.33
N GLY A 270 1.24 17.85 -22.10
CA GLY A 270 2.64 18.15 -22.38
C GLY A 270 3.62 17.69 -21.31
N HIS A 271 3.17 17.26 -20.12
CA HIS A 271 4.07 16.72 -19.09
C HIS A 271 4.80 15.48 -19.64
N ALA A 272 6.13 15.48 -19.51
CA ALA A 272 7.02 14.49 -20.10
C ALA A 272 6.76 14.25 -21.59
N GLY A 273 6.33 15.28 -22.35
CA GLY A 273 6.05 15.18 -23.77
C GLY A 273 4.82 14.34 -24.14
N LEU A 274 3.92 14.09 -23.19
CA LEU A 274 2.69 13.33 -23.41
C LEU A 274 1.45 14.19 -23.19
N GLU A 275 0.40 13.84 -23.92
CA GLU A 275 -0.96 14.26 -23.62
C GLU A 275 -1.58 13.29 -22.61
N TRP A 276 -2.19 13.83 -21.57
CA TRP A 276 -2.72 13.07 -20.45
C TRP A 276 -4.22 13.30 -20.31
N ARG A 277 -4.98 12.22 -20.10
CA ARG A 277 -6.42 12.32 -19.83
C ARG A 277 -6.80 11.38 -18.70
N ASN A 278 -7.57 11.94 -17.78
CA ASN A 278 -8.09 11.27 -16.58
C ASN A 278 -7.03 10.70 -15.62
N ILE A 279 -5.82 11.26 -15.63
CA ILE A 279 -4.74 10.93 -14.70
C ILE A 279 -4.48 12.12 -13.77
N ASN A 280 -4.37 11.85 -12.47
CA ASN A 280 -3.94 12.82 -11.47
C ASN A 280 -2.70 12.29 -10.73
N ALA A 281 -1.82 13.21 -10.32
CA ALA A 281 -0.73 12.96 -9.40
C ALA A 281 -1.19 13.25 -7.95
N ILE A 282 -0.83 12.38 -7.02
CA ILE A 282 -1.25 12.44 -5.61
C ILE A 282 -0.12 11.99 -4.69
N ALA A 283 0.06 12.68 -3.57
CA ALA A 283 0.98 12.22 -2.53
C ALA A 283 0.48 10.90 -1.91
N ARG A 284 1.38 9.95 -1.73
CA ARG A 284 1.10 8.55 -1.35
C ARG A 284 0.27 8.35 -0.08
N ASN A 285 0.30 9.33 0.83
CA ASN A 285 -0.38 9.29 2.14
C ASN A 285 -1.47 10.37 2.30
N TYR A 286 -1.94 10.96 1.19
CA TYR A 286 -2.86 12.09 1.24
C TYR A 286 -4.29 11.72 1.69
N VAL A 287 -4.80 10.58 1.24
CA VAL A 287 -6.15 10.12 1.59
C VAL A 287 -6.11 9.12 2.74
N ASN A 288 -7.20 9.03 3.51
CA ASN A 288 -7.33 7.93 4.47
C ASN A 288 -7.51 6.61 3.71
N ASP A 289 -7.11 5.50 4.34
CA ASP A 289 -7.21 4.14 3.78
C ASP A 289 -6.56 4.06 2.39
N CYS A 290 -5.35 4.62 2.26
CA CYS A 290 -4.62 4.80 1.01
C CYS A 290 -3.67 3.63 0.70
N GLU A 291 -4.00 2.38 1.07
CA GLU A 291 -3.03 1.28 1.03
C GLU A 291 -2.37 1.13 -0.34
N GLY A 292 -3.15 1.19 -1.42
CA GLY A 292 -2.62 1.09 -2.78
C GLY A 292 -1.76 2.26 -3.23
N TYR A 293 -2.16 3.48 -2.86
CA TYR A 293 -1.37 4.69 -3.16
C TYR A 293 -0.03 4.71 -2.43
N LEU A 294 0.01 4.17 -1.20
CA LEU A 294 1.22 4.04 -0.41
C LEU A 294 2.08 2.88 -0.90
N ASN A 295 1.51 1.68 -0.97
CA ASN A 295 2.25 0.45 -1.22
C ASN A 295 2.69 0.37 -2.68
N GLY A 296 1.92 0.95 -3.61
CA GLY A 296 2.25 1.07 -5.03
C GLY A 296 3.18 2.22 -5.37
N ASN A 297 3.51 3.10 -4.42
CA ASN A 297 4.54 4.12 -4.61
C ASN A 297 5.93 3.49 -4.45
N VAL A 298 6.68 3.43 -5.55
CA VAL A 298 8.01 2.81 -5.60
C VAL A 298 9.13 3.85 -5.67
N SER A 299 8.81 5.10 -6.01
CA SER A 299 9.78 6.20 -6.07
C SER A 299 9.18 7.51 -5.54
N GLY A 300 10.04 8.37 -5.00
CA GLY A 300 9.63 9.69 -4.51
C GLY A 300 8.50 9.67 -3.48
N ASN A 301 7.52 10.54 -3.66
CA ASN A 301 6.38 10.73 -2.77
C ASN A 301 5.02 10.72 -3.49
N HIS A 302 5.00 10.92 -4.80
CA HIS A 302 3.76 11.00 -5.58
C HIS A 302 3.59 9.79 -6.49
N THR A 303 2.33 9.38 -6.66
CA THR A 303 1.92 8.41 -7.68
C THR A 303 0.90 9.03 -8.62
N ALA A 304 0.75 8.44 -9.80
CA ALA A 304 -0.37 8.72 -10.69
C ALA A 304 -1.53 7.76 -10.43
N TYR A 305 -2.76 8.18 -10.72
CA TYR A 305 -3.91 7.28 -10.65
C TYR A 305 -5.04 7.66 -11.61
N THR A 306 -5.88 6.67 -11.93
CA THR A 306 -7.08 6.88 -12.75
C THR A 306 -8.21 7.53 -11.93
N SER A 307 -8.66 8.72 -12.34
CA SER A 307 -9.69 9.44 -11.57
C SER A 307 -11.04 8.71 -11.62
N SER A 308 -11.66 8.55 -10.45
CA SER A 308 -12.98 7.91 -10.29
C SER A 308 -13.07 6.49 -10.90
N GLY A 309 -11.93 5.83 -11.12
CA GLY A 309 -11.85 4.49 -11.70
C GLY A 309 -12.20 4.40 -13.19
N HIS A 310 -12.53 5.52 -13.82
CA HIS A 310 -12.80 5.57 -15.26
C HIS A 310 -11.51 5.38 -16.06
N PRO A 311 -11.62 4.91 -17.32
CA PRO A 311 -10.48 4.79 -18.20
C PRO A 311 -9.67 6.08 -18.29
N ALA A 312 -8.36 5.93 -18.34
CA ALA A 312 -7.40 7.00 -18.51
C ALA A 312 -6.46 6.67 -19.68
N GLU A 313 -5.82 7.70 -20.23
CA GLU A 313 -4.93 7.53 -21.37
C GLU A 313 -3.74 8.47 -21.27
N PHE A 314 -2.62 8.02 -21.82
CA PHE A 314 -1.50 8.86 -22.17
C PHE A 314 -1.12 8.60 -23.63
N ARG A 315 -0.83 9.68 -24.37
CA ARG A 315 -0.61 9.60 -25.82
C ARG A 315 0.38 10.65 -26.34
N SER A 316 0.90 10.43 -27.53
CA SER A 316 1.78 11.32 -28.27
C SER A 316 1.44 11.25 -29.76
N ALA A 317 1.63 12.35 -30.49
CA ALA A 317 1.54 12.35 -31.95
C ALA A 317 2.70 11.58 -32.60
N THR A 318 3.87 11.59 -31.98
CA THR A 318 5.04 10.81 -32.39
C THR A 318 5.06 9.47 -31.66
N PRO A 319 5.26 8.33 -32.35
CA PRO A 319 5.37 7.04 -31.69
C PRO A 319 6.50 7.00 -30.65
N PHE A 320 6.28 6.24 -29.58
CA PHE A 320 7.25 5.98 -28.52
C PHE A 320 7.22 4.50 -28.12
N GLY A 321 8.30 3.98 -27.56
CA GLY A 321 8.33 2.64 -26.99
C GLY A 321 7.70 2.62 -25.60
N PHE A 322 6.74 1.72 -25.36
CA PHE A 322 6.17 1.48 -24.04
C PHE A 322 6.94 0.36 -23.34
N HIS A 323 7.90 0.74 -22.51
CA HIS A 323 8.81 -0.20 -21.88
C HIS A 323 8.16 -0.90 -20.68
N SER A 324 7.77 -0.15 -19.65
CA SER A 324 7.14 -0.71 -18.46
C SER A 324 6.47 0.35 -17.57
N VAL A 325 5.73 -0.11 -16.56
CA VAL A 325 5.11 0.73 -15.52
C VAL A 325 4.84 -0.11 -14.27
N MET A 326 4.90 0.50 -13.09
CA MET A 326 4.43 -0.12 -11.84
C MET A 326 2.94 0.12 -11.68
N LEU A 327 2.18 -0.95 -11.44
CA LEU A 327 0.73 -0.91 -11.32
C LEU A 327 0.27 -1.46 -9.98
N ALA A 328 -0.68 -0.78 -9.32
CA ALA A 328 -1.28 -1.24 -8.09
C ALA A 328 -2.79 -0.93 -8.04
N ALA A 329 -3.56 -1.73 -7.31
CA ALA A 329 -4.94 -1.39 -7.00
C ALA A 329 -4.94 -0.29 -5.94
N ALA A 330 -5.72 0.78 -6.11
CA ALA A 330 -5.65 1.94 -5.22
C ALA A 330 -6.10 1.67 -3.78
N TRP A 331 -6.97 0.68 -3.58
CA TRP A 331 -7.60 0.41 -2.29
C TRP A 331 -7.46 -1.05 -1.91
N LEU A 332 -7.32 -1.35 -0.62
CA LEU A 332 -7.31 -2.73 -0.15
C LEU A 332 -8.62 -3.48 -0.45
N ARG A 333 -9.75 -2.77 -0.53
CA ARG A 333 -11.06 -3.34 -0.93
C ARG A 333 -11.14 -3.72 -2.41
N SER A 334 -10.19 -3.30 -3.23
CA SER A 334 -10.04 -3.67 -4.64
C SER A 334 -8.88 -4.64 -4.87
N GLU A 335 -8.42 -5.34 -3.83
CA GLU A 335 -7.43 -6.41 -3.96
C GLU A 335 -7.90 -7.46 -4.97
N GLY A 336 -7.05 -7.78 -5.95
CA GLY A 336 -7.39 -8.71 -7.03
C GLY A 336 -8.17 -8.08 -8.20
N GLU A 337 -8.32 -6.75 -8.23
CA GLU A 337 -8.83 -6.05 -9.42
C GLU A 337 -7.95 -6.33 -10.65
N VAL A 338 -8.51 -6.20 -11.85
CA VAL A 338 -7.78 -6.44 -13.10
C VAL A 338 -7.68 -5.16 -13.91
N ALA A 339 -6.45 -4.72 -14.15
CA ALA A 339 -6.16 -3.68 -15.12
C ALA A 339 -6.31 -4.23 -16.54
N LEU A 340 -6.99 -3.46 -17.39
CA LEU A 340 -7.12 -3.70 -18.82
C LEU A 340 -6.27 -2.62 -19.52
N ILE A 341 -5.26 -3.05 -20.26
CA ILE A 341 -4.28 -2.17 -20.88
C ILE A 341 -4.35 -2.34 -22.38
N GLU A 342 -4.76 -1.28 -23.07
CA GLU A 342 -4.87 -1.22 -24.52
C GLU A 342 -3.75 -0.33 -25.07
N SER A 343 -2.90 -0.85 -25.95
CA SER A 343 -1.83 -0.09 -26.60
C SER A 343 -2.10 0.03 -28.10
N TRP A 344 -1.99 1.24 -28.64
CA TRP A 344 -2.40 1.59 -29.99
C TRP A 344 -1.28 2.28 -30.77
N LEU A 345 -1.11 1.94 -32.05
CA LEU A 345 -0.26 2.63 -33.02
C LEU A 345 -1.16 3.26 -34.10
N GLY A 346 -1.37 4.57 -34.03
CA GLY A 346 -2.45 5.22 -34.76
C GLY A 346 -3.80 4.67 -34.30
N ASP A 347 -4.55 4.12 -35.26
CA ASP A 347 -5.86 3.50 -35.02
C ASP A 347 -5.78 1.97 -34.84
N GLU A 348 -4.59 1.36 -34.99
CA GLU A 348 -4.38 -0.07 -34.82
C GLU A 348 -4.14 -0.42 -33.36
N LEU A 349 -4.91 -1.39 -32.83
CA LEU A 349 -4.66 -1.98 -31.52
C LEU A 349 -3.51 -2.98 -31.63
N VAL A 350 -2.35 -2.64 -31.09
CA VAL A 350 -1.13 -3.47 -31.19
C VAL A 350 -0.95 -4.40 -29.99
N ALA A 351 -1.57 -4.08 -28.85
CA ALA A 351 -1.58 -4.96 -27.68
C ALA A 351 -2.81 -4.74 -26.80
N TYR A 352 -3.29 -5.84 -26.22
CA TYR A 352 -4.26 -5.87 -25.14
C TYR A 352 -3.79 -6.86 -24.09
N ASP A 353 -3.56 -6.41 -22.86
CA ASP A 353 -3.12 -7.27 -21.77
C ASP A 353 -3.98 -7.06 -20.50
N GLU A 354 -4.12 -8.13 -19.72
CA GLU A 354 -4.82 -8.12 -18.43
C GLU A 354 -3.85 -8.38 -17.27
N VAL A 355 -3.73 -7.40 -16.38
CA VAL A 355 -2.82 -7.46 -15.24
C VAL A 355 -3.62 -7.49 -13.94
N VAL A 356 -3.44 -8.56 -13.16
CA VAL A 356 -4.05 -8.66 -11.82
C VAL A 356 -3.30 -7.74 -10.87
N LEU A 357 -4.03 -6.88 -10.18
CA LEU A 357 -3.52 -5.84 -9.29
C LEU A 357 -3.60 -6.27 -7.83
N SER A 358 -2.68 -5.74 -7.04
CA SER A 358 -2.72 -5.79 -5.58
C SER A 358 -2.61 -4.37 -5.03
N ALA A 359 -3.27 -4.12 -3.90
CA ALA A 359 -3.09 -2.94 -3.07
C ALA A 359 -1.99 -3.15 -2.02
N LEU A 360 -1.47 -4.37 -1.87
CA LEU A 360 -0.42 -4.70 -0.92
C LEU A 360 0.98 -4.55 -1.53
N ALA A 361 1.15 -4.82 -2.83
CA ALA A 361 2.39 -4.57 -3.57
C ALA A 361 2.09 -4.22 -5.03
N PRO A 362 2.96 -3.44 -5.70
CA PRO A 362 2.82 -3.18 -7.12
C PRO A 362 3.16 -4.43 -7.94
N VAL A 363 2.72 -4.44 -9.19
CA VAL A 363 3.16 -5.36 -10.24
C VAL A 363 3.92 -4.56 -11.28
N HIS A 364 5.10 -5.04 -11.65
CA HIS A 364 5.89 -4.47 -12.74
C HIS A 364 5.38 -5.01 -14.07
N TYR A 365 4.53 -4.24 -14.75
CA TYR A 365 4.05 -4.58 -16.09
C TYR A 365 5.04 -4.05 -17.14
N ALA A 366 5.59 -4.95 -17.94
CA ALA A 366 6.69 -4.67 -18.87
C ALA A 366 6.45 -5.31 -20.24
N PRO A 367 5.54 -4.73 -21.07
CA PRO A 367 5.23 -5.30 -22.39
C PRO A 367 6.33 -5.03 -23.42
N MET A 368 7.22 -4.06 -23.16
CA MET A 368 8.38 -3.72 -23.99
C MET A 368 8.03 -3.51 -25.48
N LEU A 369 6.92 -2.82 -25.75
CA LEU A 369 6.43 -2.55 -27.12
C LEU A 369 7.26 -1.45 -27.77
N LYS A 370 7.83 -1.71 -28.96
CA LYS A 370 8.71 -0.77 -29.66
C LYS A 370 8.06 0.54 -30.06
N ALA A 371 6.80 0.51 -30.48
CA ALA A 371 6.11 1.70 -30.97
C ALA A 371 4.62 1.68 -30.63
N VAL A 372 4.19 2.70 -29.90
CA VAL A 372 2.79 3.04 -29.63
C VAL A 372 2.62 4.55 -29.73
N THR A 373 1.40 4.99 -29.99
CA THR A 373 0.99 6.40 -29.96
C THR A 373 0.06 6.70 -28.81
N ARG A 374 -0.67 5.70 -28.31
CA ARG A 374 -1.63 5.84 -27.21
C ARG A 374 -1.66 4.57 -26.39
N VAL A 375 -1.61 4.72 -25.07
CA VAL A 375 -1.92 3.66 -24.12
C VAL A 375 -3.14 4.09 -23.33
N ARG A 376 -4.15 3.23 -23.27
CA ARG A 376 -5.33 3.39 -22.44
C ARG A 376 -5.31 2.36 -21.33
N VAL A 377 -5.49 2.84 -20.10
CA VAL A 377 -5.54 2.02 -18.89
C VAL A 377 -6.93 2.12 -18.27
N SER A 378 -7.49 0.99 -17.89
CA SER A 378 -8.77 0.92 -17.19
C SER A 378 -8.79 -0.28 -16.24
N THR A 379 -9.87 -0.45 -15.49
CA THR A 379 -10.06 -1.63 -14.63
C THR A 379 -11.41 -2.27 -14.92
N ARG A 380 -11.50 -3.59 -14.74
CA ARG A 380 -12.70 -4.37 -15.07
C ARG A 380 -13.94 -3.89 -14.31
N HIS A 381 -13.77 -3.45 -13.07
CA HIS A 381 -14.89 -2.99 -12.23
C HIS A 381 -14.82 -1.50 -11.85
N TYR A 382 -14.10 -0.67 -12.61
CA TYR A 382 -14.02 0.78 -12.37
C TYR A 382 -13.50 1.16 -10.97
N TRP A 383 -12.58 0.36 -10.44
CA TRP A 383 -11.75 0.78 -9.30
C TRP A 383 -10.57 1.62 -9.77
N GLN A 384 -10.11 2.55 -8.94
CA GLN A 384 -8.90 3.31 -9.25
C GLN A 384 -7.68 2.40 -9.39
N LEU A 385 -6.93 2.60 -10.46
CA LEU A 385 -5.61 2.04 -10.71
C LEU A 385 -4.56 3.09 -10.34
N VAL A 386 -3.52 2.67 -9.62
CA VAL A 386 -2.32 3.46 -9.33
C VAL A 386 -1.23 3.08 -10.32
N LEU A 387 -0.51 4.09 -10.80
CA LEU A 387 0.64 3.97 -11.68
C LEU A 387 1.83 4.72 -11.06
N ASP A 388 3.01 4.13 -11.16
CA ASP A 388 4.26 4.77 -10.77
C ASP A 388 5.40 4.29 -11.68
N ASP A 389 6.50 5.04 -11.73
CA ASP A 389 7.69 4.73 -12.54
C ASP A 389 7.35 4.28 -13.98
N LEU A 390 6.58 5.10 -14.72
CA LEU A 390 6.31 4.82 -16.14
C LEU A 390 7.60 4.99 -16.95
N VAL A 391 8.02 3.94 -17.65
CA VAL A 391 9.25 3.91 -18.45
C VAL A 391 8.92 3.85 -19.94
N LEU A 392 9.52 4.76 -20.69
CA LEU A 392 9.34 4.90 -22.14
C LEU A 392 10.69 4.90 -22.86
N ALA A 393 10.74 4.31 -24.05
CA ALA A 393 11.87 4.46 -24.98
C ALA A 393 11.55 5.53 -26.03
N ARG A 394 12.46 6.48 -26.28
CA ARG A 394 12.22 7.62 -27.19
C ARG A 394 13.46 8.09 -27.92
#